data_AF-A0A0V8JMV3-F1
#
_entry.id   AF-A0A0V8JMV3-F1
#
_cell.length_a   1.000
_cell.length_b   1.000
_cell.length_c   1.000
_cell.angle_alpha   90.00
_cell.angle_beta   90.00
_cell.angle_gamma   90.00
#
_symmetry.space_group_name_H-M   'P 1'
#
loop_
_entity.id
_entity.type
_entity.pdbx_description
1 polymer ?
#
loop_
_entity_poly.entity_id
_entity_poly.type
_entity_poly.pdbx_seq_one_letter_code
_entity_poly.pdbx_strand_id
1 'polypeptide(L)'
;MVVTQPGSVNAAVYMAKTNQAPTTCLSGVPLTFNNVSIYKLFNGNTFNLSTWSGSGGLSYTLNVNNGTITSSAGNIYGGSR
;
A
#
# COMPACT_ATOMS: atom_id res chain seq x y z
N MET A 1 -7.12 -4.24 3.08
CA MET A 1 -7.31 -3.09 4.00
C MET A 1 -7.46 -1.83 3.17
N VAL A 2 -8.29 -0.87 3.61
CA VAL A 2 -8.44 0.45 2.99
C VAL A 2 -7.94 1.50 3.98
N VAL A 3 -7.05 2.38 3.55
CA VAL A 3 -6.54 3.51 4.37
C VAL A 3 -6.75 4.81 3.61
N THR A 4 -7.19 5.85 4.31
CA THR A 4 -7.34 7.20 3.76
C THR A 4 -6.48 8.17 4.54
N GLN A 5 -5.95 9.20 3.88
CA GLN A 5 -5.26 10.31 4.55
C GLN A 5 -6.11 11.58 4.41
N PRO A 6 -7.13 11.76 5.26
CA PRO A 6 -8.00 12.94 5.21
C PRO A 6 -7.22 14.21 5.59
N GLY A 7 -7.55 15.35 4.97
CA GLY A 7 -6.97 16.66 5.28
C GLY A 7 -5.63 16.99 4.58
N SER A 8 -5.10 16.10 3.74
CA SER A 8 -3.93 16.40 2.91
C SER A 8 -4.32 17.18 1.64
N VAL A 9 -3.46 18.09 1.21
CA VAL A 9 -3.57 18.77 -0.11
C VAL A 9 -3.55 17.78 -1.28
N ASN A 10 -2.97 16.59 -1.08
CA ASN A 10 -2.93 15.49 -2.04
C ASN A 10 -3.49 14.22 -1.40
N ALA A 11 -4.76 14.28 -0.96
CA ALA A 11 -5.44 13.14 -0.37
C ALA A 11 -5.50 11.95 -1.34
N ALA A 12 -5.28 10.76 -0.80
CA ALA A 12 -5.29 9.51 -1.55
C ALA A 12 -5.94 8.40 -0.71
N VAL A 13 -6.43 7.37 -1.42
CA VAL A 13 -6.89 6.12 -0.81
C VAL A 13 -5.92 5.02 -1.19
N TYR A 14 -5.54 4.19 -0.23
CA TYR A 14 -4.62 3.07 -0.43
C TYR A 14 -5.36 1.76 -0.21
N MET A 15 -5.38 0.91 -1.25
CA MET A 15 -5.84 -0.47 -1.16
C MET A 15 -4.62 -1.36 -0.97
N ALA A 16 -4.54 -2.05 0.18
CA ALA A 16 -3.47 -2.98 0.48
C ALA A 16 -3.98 -4.42 0.47
N LYS A 17 -3.27 -5.32 -0.23
CA LYS A 17 -3.51 -6.76 -0.27
C LYS A 17 -2.21 -7.54 -0.14
N THR A 18 -2.29 -8.64 0.58
CA THR A 18 -1.22 -9.62 0.72
C THR A 18 -1.78 -10.99 0.36
N ASN A 19 -0.92 -11.88 -0.14
CA ASN A 19 -1.25 -13.28 -0.43
C ASN A 19 -0.54 -14.27 0.51
N GLN A 20 0.24 -13.75 1.46
CA GLN A 20 1.03 -14.51 2.40
C GLN A 20 1.00 -13.83 3.77
N ALA A 21 1.28 -14.62 4.81
CA ALA A 21 1.47 -14.11 6.16
C ALA A 21 2.82 -13.38 6.27
N PRO A 22 2.96 -12.42 7.21
CA PRO A 22 4.26 -11.84 7.54
C PRO A 22 5.22 -12.92 8.09
N THR A 23 6.50 -12.80 7.78
CA THR A 23 7.56 -13.67 8.32
C THR A 23 7.74 -13.47 9.82
N THR A 24 7.55 -12.24 10.30
CA THR A 24 7.63 -11.91 11.73
C THR A 24 6.55 -10.90 12.07
N CYS A 25 5.67 -11.25 13.00
CA CYS A 25 4.59 -10.40 13.50
C CYS A 25 4.34 -10.72 14.98
N LEU A 26 5.26 -10.27 15.84
CA LEU A 26 5.24 -10.52 17.28
C LEU A 26 5.38 -9.21 18.04
N SER A 27 4.76 -9.13 19.21
CA SER A 27 4.87 -7.94 20.07
C SER A 27 6.32 -7.67 20.45
N GLY A 28 6.75 -6.42 20.36
CA GLY A 28 8.13 -6.00 20.66
C GLY A 28 9.18 -6.39 19.62
N VAL A 29 8.82 -7.10 18.55
CA VAL A 29 9.73 -7.49 17.47
C VAL A 29 9.40 -6.69 16.21
N PRO A 30 10.38 -6.07 15.54
CA PRO A 30 10.12 -5.35 14.29
C PRO A 30 9.51 -6.26 13.22
N LEU A 31 8.48 -5.74 12.54
CA LEU A 31 7.74 -6.45 11.50
C LEU A 31 8.68 -6.84 10.33
N THR A 32 8.53 -8.07 9.83
CA THR A 32 9.07 -8.47 8.53
C THR A 32 7.94 -9.02 7.67
N PHE A 33 7.67 -8.36 6.54
CA PHE A 33 6.56 -8.67 5.64
C PHE A 33 6.89 -8.27 4.21
N ASN A 34 6.94 -9.24 3.31
CA ASN A 34 7.27 -9.00 1.91
C ASN A 34 6.04 -9.01 1.01
N ASN A 35 6.16 -8.36 -0.14
CA ASN A 35 5.22 -8.37 -1.25
C ASN A 35 3.81 -7.88 -0.85
N VAL A 36 3.73 -6.77 -0.10
CA VAL A 36 2.47 -6.09 0.16
C VAL A 36 2.08 -5.30 -1.08
N SER A 37 1.06 -5.76 -1.81
CA SER A 37 0.56 -5.08 -3.00
C SER A 37 -0.28 -3.88 -2.60
N ILE A 38 0.10 -2.71 -3.12
CA ILE A 38 -0.59 -1.44 -2.91
C ILE A 38 -1.18 -0.95 -4.22
N TYR A 39 -2.42 -0.49 -4.17
CA TYR A 39 -3.04 0.33 -5.19
C TYR A 39 -3.42 1.69 -4.61
N LYS A 40 -2.79 2.76 -5.08
CA LYS A 40 -3.09 4.14 -4.69
C LYS A 40 -4.10 4.75 -5.65
N LEU A 41 -5.23 5.18 -5.10
CA LEU A 41 -6.24 5.96 -5.82
C LEU A 41 -5.99 7.45 -5.62
N PHE A 42 -6.14 8.19 -6.72
CA PHE A 42 -6.27 9.64 -6.74
C PHE A 42 -7.73 10.04 -6.96
N ASN A 43 -8.04 11.33 -6.88
CA ASN A 43 -9.36 11.85 -7.22
C ASN A 43 -9.76 11.42 -8.65
N GLY A 44 -11.02 10.99 -8.83
CA GLY A 44 -11.56 10.52 -10.11
C GLY A 44 -11.25 9.07 -10.49
N ASN A 45 -10.40 8.37 -9.72
CA ASN A 45 -10.10 6.97 -9.97
C ASN A 45 -11.12 6.03 -9.31
N THR A 46 -11.22 4.81 -9.83
CA THR A 46 -12.11 3.76 -9.29
C THR A 46 -11.35 2.49 -8.96
N PHE A 47 -11.89 1.71 -8.02
CA PHE A 47 -11.38 0.40 -7.65
C PHE A 47 -12.55 -0.58 -7.45
N ASN A 48 -12.46 -1.74 -8.10
CA ASN A 48 -13.42 -2.82 -8.00
C ASN A 48 -12.97 -3.81 -6.92
N LEU A 49 -13.75 -3.93 -5.85
CA LEU A 49 -13.45 -4.82 -4.73
C LEU A 49 -13.65 -6.30 -5.07
N SER A 50 -14.56 -6.63 -5.99
CA SER A 50 -14.85 -8.01 -6.40
C SER A 50 -13.70 -8.62 -7.22
N THR A 51 -13.11 -7.84 -8.12
CA THR A 51 -11.96 -8.27 -8.94
C THR A 51 -10.62 -7.87 -8.35
N TRP A 52 -10.62 -7.06 -7.30
CA TRP A 52 -9.44 -6.46 -6.69
C TRP A 52 -8.54 -5.72 -7.71
N SER A 53 -9.14 -4.90 -8.56
CA SER A 53 -8.47 -4.14 -9.61
C SER A 53 -8.94 -2.70 -9.65
N GLY A 54 -8.06 -1.77 -10.05
CA GLY A 54 -8.42 -0.36 -10.19
C GLY A 54 -7.97 0.23 -11.52
N SER A 55 -8.54 1.38 -11.86
CA SER A 55 -8.21 2.14 -13.08
C SER A 55 -7.70 3.55 -12.75
N GLY A 56 -6.69 4.01 -13.50
CA GLY A 56 -6.13 5.37 -13.42
C GLY A 56 -5.27 5.68 -12.18
N GLY A 57 -5.08 4.72 -11.27
CA GLY A 57 -4.23 4.83 -10.07
C GLY A 57 -2.81 4.29 -10.27
N LEU A 58 -2.08 4.17 -9.16
CA LEU A 58 -0.70 3.69 -9.13
C LEU A 58 -0.60 2.36 -8.37
N SER A 59 -0.10 1.34 -9.05
CA SER A 59 0.20 0.03 -8.46
C SER A 59 1.68 -0.06 -8.08
N TYR A 60 1.98 -0.52 -6.87
CA TYR A 60 3.35 -0.77 -6.42
C TYR A 60 3.37 -1.79 -5.28
N THR A 61 4.56 -2.22 -4.87
CA THR A 61 4.73 -3.12 -3.73
C THR A 61 5.51 -2.46 -2.61
N LEU A 62 5.16 -2.82 -1.38
CA LEU A 62 5.92 -2.51 -0.18
C LEU A 62 6.51 -3.80 0.40
N ASN A 63 7.75 -3.68 0.90
CA ASN A 63 8.36 -4.69 1.75
C ASN A 63 8.75 -4.03 3.07
N VAL A 64 8.60 -4.79 4.15
CA VAL A 64 9.07 -4.44 5.47
C VAL A 64 10.15 -5.44 5.85
N ASN A 65 11.36 -4.96 6.08
CA ASN A 65 12.49 -5.76 6.56
C ASN A 65 12.92 -5.21 7.92
N ASN A 66 12.71 -5.99 8.98
CA ASN A 66 13.06 -5.60 10.34
C ASN A 66 12.58 -4.17 10.70
N GLY A 67 11.31 -3.87 10.40
CA GLY A 67 10.69 -2.55 10.61
C GLY A 67 11.00 -1.48 9.55
N THR A 68 11.97 -1.70 8.66
CA THR A 68 12.30 -0.76 7.59
C THR A 68 11.43 -0.99 6.36
N ILE A 69 10.75 0.05 5.89
CA ILE A 69 9.85 -0.01 4.74
C ILE A 69 10.61 0.36 3.46
N THR A 70 10.49 -0.47 2.43
CA THR A 70 10.97 -0.20 1.07
C THR A 70 9.82 -0.29 0.08
N SER A 71 9.95 0.42 -1.05
CA SER A 71 8.90 0.56 -2.06
C SER A 71 9.43 0.35 -3.46
N SER A 72 8.69 -0.39 -4.29
CA SER A 72 9.01 -0.52 -5.71
C SER A 72 8.79 0.77 -6.51
N ALA A 73 8.11 1.77 -5.94
CA ALA A 73 7.86 3.08 -6.56
C ALA A 73 8.93 4.14 -6.20
N GLY A 74 9.98 3.78 -5.46
CA GLY A 74 11.02 4.70 -4.99
C GLY A 74 10.61 5.58 -3.79
N ASN A 75 9.32 5.74 -3.52
CA ASN A 75 8.79 6.37 -2.32
C ASN A 75 7.72 5.50 -1.63
N ILE A 76 7.57 5.60 -0.31
CA ILE A 76 6.67 4.71 0.45
C ILE A 76 5.17 4.99 0.19
N TYR A 77 4.84 6.23 -0.22
CA TYR A 77 3.46 6.67 -0.44
C TYR A 77 3.00 6.58 -1.90
N GLY A 78 3.82 6.05 -2.81
CA GLY A 78 3.60 6.15 -4.25
C GLY A 78 3.73 7.61 -4.73
N GLY A 79 4.27 7.84 -5.92
CA GLY A 79 4.42 9.19 -6.52
C GLY A 79 3.18 10.08 -6.42
N SER A 80 3.38 11.39 -6.55
CA SER A 80 2.30 12.29 -6.96
C SER A 80 1.96 12.04 -8.42
N ARG A 81 0.73 12.37 -8.79
CA ARG A 81 0.31 12.38 -10.18
C ARG A 81 0.93 13.58 -10.91
#